data_AF-A0AB74E3F4-F1
#
_entry.id   AF-A0AB74E3F4-F1
#
_cell.length_a   1.000
_cell.length_b   1.000
_cell.length_c   1.000
_cell.angle_alpha   90.00
_cell.angle_beta   90.00
_cell.angle_gamma   90.00
#
_symmetry.space_group_name_H-M   'P 1'
#
loop_
_entity.id
_entity.type
_entity.pdbx_description
1 polymer ?
#
loop_
_entity_poly.entity_id
_entity_poly.type
_entity_poly.pdbx_seq_one_letter_code
_entity_poly.pdbx_strand_id
1 'polypeptide(L)'
;MFTYFKSAFKNAKPQLLITLIYALIAFAVIAVVYLLANFQLAKYAQTIAIYSQFGQKPPVDAYLKVIAVLLIAAVVSLFVLVQIFIGITNVMKRAMSHEKVKFTDLFIAFKKGNYLKSVLIGLVSIAMIIVLSLLTSLLYKLFSPVSEMIMNSVQSSYADSTHLIGIAITTQSIIIIVVLLIKAIITWLLLIPIFNFMTSFVESTNDKVKTHLANGFKAMKNGQKTFFKFFIGILLLN
;
A
#
# COMPACT_ATOMS: atom_id res chain seq x y z
N MET A 1 6.42 -10.10 -14.70
CA MET A 1 5.10 -9.46 -14.42
C MET A 1 4.20 -9.23 -15.64
N PHE A 2 4.54 -8.48 -16.71
CA PHE A 2 3.66 -8.31 -17.89
C PHE A 2 3.42 -9.58 -18.71
N THR A 3 4.44 -10.45 -18.86
CA THR A 3 4.26 -11.81 -19.38
C THR A 3 3.39 -12.65 -18.45
N TYR A 4 3.48 -12.43 -17.14
CA TYR A 4 2.58 -13.03 -16.15
C TYR A 4 1.15 -12.50 -16.30
N PHE A 5 0.91 -11.21 -16.55
CA PHE A 5 -0.43 -10.66 -16.79
C PHE A 5 -1.04 -11.16 -18.09
N LYS A 6 -0.28 -11.15 -19.20
CA LYS A 6 -0.77 -11.65 -20.49
C LYS A 6 -1.00 -13.17 -20.45
N SER A 7 -0.13 -13.92 -19.78
CA SER A 7 -0.30 -15.36 -19.53
C SER A 7 -1.44 -15.64 -18.55
N ALA A 8 -1.58 -14.86 -17.47
CA ALA A 8 -2.64 -15.00 -16.47
C ALA A 8 -4.01 -14.74 -17.07
N PHE A 9 -4.19 -13.65 -17.83
CA PHE A 9 -5.46 -13.37 -18.52
C PHE A 9 -5.76 -14.42 -19.59
N LYS A 10 -4.74 -14.89 -20.34
CA LYS A 10 -4.93 -15.91 -21.37
C LYS A 10 -5.28 -17.28 -20.78
N ASN A 11 -4.66 -17.65 -19.66
CA ASN A 11 -4.82 -18.96 -19.01
C ASN A 11 -6.01 -19.01 -18.05
N ALA A 12 -6.34 -17.89 -17.39
CA ALA A 12 -7.52 -17.80 -16.53
C ALA A 12 -8.82 -17.59 -17.31
N LYS A 13 -8.78 -17.37 -18.64
CA LYS A 13 -9.95 -17.12 -19.52
C LYS A 13 -11.19 -17.97 -19.19
N PRO A 14 -11.09 -19.30 -18.96
CA PRO A 14 -12.26 -20.14 -18.69
C PRO A 14 -12.96 -19.84 -17.35
N GLN A 15 -12.24 -19.30 -16.36
CA GLN A 15 -12.74 -19.03 -15.01
C GLN A 15 -12.57 -17.56 -14.61
N LEU A 16 -12.30 -16.69 -15.59
CA LEU A 16 -11.93 -15.29 -15.39
C LEU A 16 -13.03 -14.53 -14.68
N LEU A 17 -14.29 -14.76 -15.07
CA LEU A 17 -15.46 -14.11 -14.47
C LEU A 17 -15.61 -14.45 -12.99
N ILE A 18 -15.49 -15.73 -12.63
CA ILE A 18 -15.63 -16.21 -11.24
C ILE A 18 -14.48 -15.67 -10.37
N THR A 19 -13.26 -15.73 -10.90
CA THR A 19 -12.05 -15.19 -10.25
C THR A 19 -12.20 -13.67 -10.02
N LEU A 20 -12.72 -12.95 -11.01
CA LEU A 20 -12.96 -11.50 -10.94
C LEU A 20 -14.02 -11.17 -9.88
N ILE A 21 -15.15 -11.91 -9.83
CA ILE A 21 -16.21 -11.70 -8.84
C ILE A 21 -15.65 -11.86 -7.42
N TYR A 22 -14.89 -12.94 -7.16
CA TYR A 22 -14.29 -13.16 -5.84
C TYR A 22 -13.26 -12.11 -5.48
N ALA A 23 -12.43 -11.67 -6.44
CA ALA A 23 -11.49 -10.58 -6.23
C ALA A 23 -12.21 -9.24 -5.95
N LEU A 24 -13.32 -8.96 -6.65
CA LEU A 24 -14.12 -7.74 -6.45
C LEU A 24 -14.80 -7.72 -5.08
N ILE A 25 -15.37 -8.83 -4.63
CA ILE A 25 -15.96 -8.92 -3.29
C ILE A 25 -14.90 -8.67 -2.23
N ALA A 26 -13.75 -9.34 -2.35
CA ALA A 26 -12.64 -9.18 -1.44
C ALA A 26 -12.09 -7.74 -1.45
N PHE A 27 -11.95 -7.13 -2.63
CA PHE A 27 -11.56 -5.73 -2.79
C PHE A 27 -12.57 -4.78 -2.15
N ALA A 28 -13.87 -4.99 -2.33
CA ALA A 28 -14.92 -4.16 -1.73
C ALA A 28 -14.84 -4.18 -0.20
N VAL A 29 -14.64 -5.36 0.40
CA VAL A 29 -14.45 -5.50 1.85
C VAL A 29 -13.22 -4.72 2.32
N ILE A 30 -12.08 -4.89 1.64
CA ILE A 30 -10.84 -4.17 1.98
C ILE A 30 -11.03 -2.65 1.84
N ALA A 31 -11.67 -2.20 0.74
CA ALA A 31 -11.91 -0.80 0.45
C ALA A 31 -12.82 -0.14 1.49
N VAL A 32 -13.92 -0.78 1.89
CA VAL A 32 -14.82 -0.24 2.92
C VAL A 32 -14.09 -0.07 4.25
N VAL A 33 -13.33 -1.08 4.70
CA VAL A 33 -12.55 -0.99 5.94
C VAL A 33 -11.51 0.12 5.85
N TYR A 34 -10.80 0.22 4.72
CA TYR A 34 -9.79 1.26 4.49
C TYR A 34 -10.41 2.67 4.48
N LEU A 35 -11.54 2.87 3.80
CA LEU A 35 -12.22 4.16 3.71
C LEU A 35 -12.75 4.60 5.08
N LEU A 36 -13.38 3.69 5.83
CA LEU A 36 -13.87 3.98 7.18
C LEU A 36 -12.74 4.33 8.14
N ALA A 37 -11.64 3.57 8.12
CA ALA A 37 -10.48 3.85 8.97
C ALA A 37 -9.86 5.22 8.63
N ASN A 38 -9.66 5.53 7.35
CA ASN A 38 -9.12 6.83 6.93
C ASN A 38 -10.06 7.99 7.25
N PHE A 39 -11.37 7.81 7.06
CA PHE A 39 -12.35 8.84 7.40
C PHE A 39 -12.27 9.22 8.89
N GLN A 40 -12.22 8.21 9.77
CA GLN A 40 -12.10 8.46 11.21
C GLN A 40 -10.74 9.05 11.59
N LEU A 41 -9.65 8.56 11.01
CA LEU A 41 -8.31 9.12 11.24
C LEU A 41 -8.23 10.59 10.79
N ALA A 42 -8.73 10.90 9.60
CA ALA A 42 -8.75 12.27 9.08
C ALA A 42 -9.55 13.20 9.99
N LYS A 43 -10.73 12.77 10.45
CA LYS A 43 -11.56 13.54 11.39
C LYS A 43 -10.82 13.89 12.68
N TYR A 44 -10.18 12.90 13.31
CA TYR A 44 -9.46 13.13 14.57
C TYR A 44 -8.15 13.91 14.36
N ALA A 45 -7.42 13.64 13.29
CA ALA A 45 -6.21 14.38 12.93
C ALA A 45 -6.52 15.86 12.62
N GLN A 46 -7.60 16.13 11.90
CA GLN A 46 -8.07 17.49 11.62
C GLN A 46 -8.45 18.22 12.91
N THR A 47 -9.11 17.53 13.85
CA THR A 47 -9.41 18.11 15.17
C THR A 47 -8.12 18.55 15.86
N ILE A 48 -7.10 17.69 15.93
CA ILE A 48 -5.79 18.02 16.50
C ILE A 48 -5.14 19.21 15.79
N ALA A 49 -5.21 19.24 14.45
CA ALA A 49 -4.66 20.33 13.65
C ALA A 49 -5.33 21.67 13.95
N ILE A 50 -6.66 21.70 14.12
CA ILE A 50 -7.42 22.90 14.47
C ILE A 50 -6.93 23.46 15.82
N TYR A 51 -6.84 22.63 16.86
CA TYR A 51 -6.31 23.09 18.17
C TYR A 51 -4.90 23.66 18.04
N SER A 52 -4.03 23.01 17.27
CA SER A 52 -2.67 23.49 17.00
C SER A 52 -2.64 24.85 16.29
N GLN A 53 -3.56 25.11 15.36
CA GLN A 53 -3.65 26.39 14.64
C GLN A 53 -4.08 27.54 15.55
N PHE A 54 -4.92 27.25 16.55
CA PHE A 54 -5.33 28.23 17.56
C PHE A 54 -4.32 28.36 18.73
N GLY A 55 -3.15 27.72 18.65
CA GLY A 55 -2.15 27.73 19.73
C GLY A 55 -2.62 27.01 21.00
N GLN A 56 -3.71 26.25 20.92
CA GLN A 56 -4.28 25.52 22.03
C GLN A 56 -3.73 24.10 22.08
N LYS A 57 -3.50 23.60 23.30
CA LYS A 57 -3.11 22.20 23.47
C LYS A 57 -4.32 21.32 23.12
N PRO A 58 -4.20 20.37 22.17
CA PRO A 58 -5.30 19.49 21.84
C PRO A 58 -5.68 18.65 23.07
N PRO A 59 -6.97 18.34 23.25
CA PRO A 59 -7.41 17.56 24.38
C PRO A 59 -6.86 16.12 24.27
N VAL A 60 -6.48 15.53 25.40
CA VAL A 60 -5.79 14.22 25.45
C VAL A 60 -6.64 13.11 24.81
N ASP A 61 -7.96 13.24 24.91
CA ASP A 61 -8.92 12.30 24.32
C ASP A 61 -8.83 12.23 22.79
N ALA A 62 -8.43 13.32 22.11
CA ALA A 62 -8.24 13.33 20.66
C ALA A 62 -7.09 12.41 20.23
N TYR A 63 -5.98 12.39 20.97
CA TYR A 63 -4.87 11.48 20.72
C TYR A 63 -5.24 10.03 21.01
N LEU A 64 -5.97 9.77 22.10
CA LEU A 64 -6.46 8.43 22.43
C LEU A 64 -7.37 7.87 21.33
N LYS A 65 -8.23 8.70 20.75
CA LYS A 65 -9.10 8.31 19.61
C LYS A 65 -8.29 7.93 18.37
N VAL A 66 -7.23 8.68 18.04
CA VAL A 66 -6.33 8.31 16.93
C VAL A 66 -5.66 6.96 17.19
N ILE A 67 -5.10 6.77 18.39
CA ILE A 67 -4.44 5.51 18.78
C ILE A 67 -5.43 4.34 18.71
N ALA A 68 -6.65 4.52 19.21
CA ALA A 68 -7.70 3.50 19.16
C ALA A 68 -8.03 3.09 17.71
N VAL A 69 -8.21 4.05 16.81
CA VAL A 69 -8.49 3.74 15.39
C VAL A 69 -7.31 2.99 14.75
N LEU A 70 -6.06 3.39 15.03
CA LEU A 70 -4.88 2.71 14.51
C LEU A 70 -4.77 1.27 15.02
N LEU A 71 -5.02 1.03 16.31
CA LEU A 71 -5.01 -0.31 16.90
C LEU A 71 -6.10 -1.20 16.29
N ILE A 72 -7.33 -0.69 16.17
CA ILE A 72 -8.43 -1.42 15.53
C ILE A 72 -8.07 -1.75 14.08
N ALA A 73 -7.56 -0.77 13.32
CA ALA A 73 -7.14 -0.98 11.95
C ALA A 73 -6.02 -2.02 11.82
N ALA A 74 -5.05 -2.03 12.74
CA ALA A 74 -3.98 -3.03 12.77
C ALA A 74 -4.51 -4.44 13.06
N VAL A 75 -5.40 -4.58 14.05
CA VAL A 75 -6.04 -5.85 14.41
C VAL A 75 -6.88 -6.39 13.25
N VAL A 76 -7.73 -5.55 12.66
CA VAL A 76 -8.55 -5.92 11.49
C VAL A 76 -7.67 -6.28 10.29
N SER A 77 -6.60 -5.52 10.07
CA SER A 77 -5.64 -5.83 9.00
C SER A 77 -4.99 -7.20 9.19
N LEU A 78 -4.55 -7.48 10.41
CA LEU A 78 -3.85 -8.72 10.75
C LEU A 78 -4.75 -9.95 10.61
N PHE A 79 -5.96 -9.90 11.17
CA PHE A 79 -6.83 -11.06 11.27
C PHE A 79 -7.83 -11.21 10.12
N VAL A 80 -8.04 -10.15 9.32
CA VAL A 80 -9.01 -10.15 8.22
C VAL A 80 -8.34 -9.77 6.90
N LEU A 81 -7.78 -8.57 6.77
CA LEU A 81 -7.37 -8.05 5.45
C LEU A 81 -6.23 -8.85 4.83
N VAL A 82 -5.18 -9.16 5.60
CA VAL A 82 -4.06 -9.99 5.14
C VAL A 82 -4.54 -11.39 4.74
N GLN A 83 -5.49 -11.94 5.51
CA GLN A 83 -6.02 -13.29 5.29
C GLN A 83 -6.82 -13.35 3.99
N ILE A 84 -7.67 -12.34 3.76
CA ILE A 84 -8.42 -12.16 2.51
C ILE A 84 -7.45 -11.98 1.34
N PHE A 85 -6.41 -11.16 1.49
CA PHE A 85 -5.44 -10.92 0.43
C PHE A 85 -4.73 -12.23 0.00
N ILE A 86 -4.27 -13.03 0.97
CA ILE A 86 -3.73 -14.37 0.72
C ILE A 86 -4.75 -15.25 -0.02
N GLY A 87 -6.03 -15.17 0.36
CA GLY A 87 -7.13 -15.81 -0.34
C GLY A 87 -7.25 -15.42 -1.81
N ILE A 88 -7.21 -14.12 -2.12
CA ILE A 88 -7.24 -13.62 -3.51
C ILE A 88 -6.04 -14.17 -4.28
N THR A 89 -4.84 -14.15 -3.69
CA THR A 89 -3.63 -14.70 -4.31
C THR A 89 -3.78 -16.19 -4.65
N ASN A 90 -4.42 -16.98 -3.77
CA ASN A 90 -4.71 -18.39 -4.00
C ASN A 90 -5.74 -18.62 -5.10
N VAL A 91 -6.83 -17.84 -5.11
CA VAL A 91 -7.84 -17.88 -6.18
C VAL A 91 -7.20 -17.56 -7.53
N MET A 92 -6.36 -16.53 -7.61
CA MET A 92 -5.62 -16.19 -8.83
C MET A 92 -4.66 -17.30 -9.26
N LYS A 93 -3.90 -17.89 -8.33
CA LYS A 93 -3.00 -19.02 -8.64
C LYS A 93 -3.75 -20.20 -9.25
N ARG A 94 -4.84 -20.63 -8.59
CA ARG A 94 -5.68 -21.74 -9.05
C ARG A 94 -6.26 -21.49 -10.44
N ALA A 95 -6.76 -20.27 -10.67
CA ALA A 95 -7.27 -19.87 -11.98
C ALA A 95 -6.20 -19.93 -13.08
N MET A 96 -4.97 -19.47 -12.79
CA MET A 96 -3.85 -19.54 -13.74
C MET A 96 -3.37 -20.97 -14.02
N SER A 97 -3.46 -21.84 -13.02
CA SER A 97 -3.10 -23.26 -13.12
C SER A 97 -4.21 -24.14 -13.72
N HIS A 98 -5.31 -23.55 -14.20
CA HIS A 98 -6.50 -24.27 -14.71
C HIS A 98 -7.16 -25.19 -13.68
N GLU A 99 -6.92 -24.97 -12.38
CA GLU A 99 -7.62 -25.67 -11.31
C GLU A 99 -9.02 -25.08 -11.14
N LYS A 100 -9.98 -25.89 -10.64
CA LYS A 100 -11.32 -25.39 -10.34
C LYS A 100 -11.27 -24.45 -9.14
N VAL A 101 -11.61 -23.18 -9.36
CA VAL A 101 -11.72 -22.16 -8.31
C VAL A 101 -13.02 -22.34 -7.52
N LYS A 102 -12.94 -22.38 -6.19
CA LYS A 102 -14.07 -22.41 -5.27
C LYS A 102 -14.06 -21.18 -4.36
N PHE A 103 -15.23 -20.76 -3.88
CA PHE A 103 -15.31 -19.67 -2.90
C PHE A 103 -14.49 -19.94 -1.62
N THR A 104 -14.42 -21.21 -1.20
CA THR A 104 -13.62 -21.66 -0.05
C THR A 104 -12.11 -21.46 -0.22
N ASP A 105 -11.63 -21.22 -1.44
CA ASP A 105 -10.23 -20.91 -1.72
C ASP A 105 -9.82 -19.52 -1.23
N LEU A 106 -10.78 -18.59 -1.06
CA LEU A 106 -10.55 -17.31 -0.38
C LEU A 106 -10.19 -17.49 1.10
N PHE A 107 -10.64 -18.58 1.71
CA PHE A 107 -10.45 -18.84 3.14
C PHE A 107 -9.29 -19.79 3.43
N ILE A 108 -8.38 -20.01 2.48
CA ILE A 108 -7.22 -20.90 2.65
C ILE A 108 -6.35 -20.52 3.87
N ALA A 109 -6.24 -19.23 4.15
CA ALA A 109 -5.47 -18.72 5.28
C ALA A 109 -6.12 -19.05 6.62
N PHE A 110 -7.45 -19.19 6.69
CA PHE A 110 -8.18 -19.55 7.91
C PHE A 110 -8.16 -21.05 8.23
N LYS A 111 -7.59 -21.88 7.34
CA LYS A 111 -7.49 -23.33 7.58
C LYS A 111 -6.52 -23.63 8.73
N LYS A 112 -6.84 -24.68 9.50
CA LYS A 112 -5.98 -25.19 10.58
C LYS A 112 -4.57 -25.48 10.05
N GLY A 113 -3.55 -25.04 10.79
CA GLY A 113 -2.13 -25.15 10.40
C GLY A 113 -1.61 -24.00 9.52
N ASN A 114 -2.49 -23.35 8.76
CA ASN A 114 -2.13 -22.20 7.90
C ASN A 114 -2.31 -20.87 8.64
N TYR A 115 -3.32 -20.75 9.48
CA TYR A 115 -3.71 -19.49 10.11
C TYR A 115 -2.61 -18.83 10.94
N LEU A 116 -1.93 -19.60 11.79
CA LEU A 116 -0.83 -19.03 12.58
C LEU A 116 0.33 -18.56 11.69
N LYS A 117 0.63 -19.31 10.62
CA LYS A 117 1.69 -18.92 9.66
C LYS A 117 1.30 -17.65 8.90
N SER A 118 0.06 -17.54 8.46
CA SER A 118 -0.41 -16.35 7.74
C SER A 118 -0.51 -15.12 8.63
N VAL A 119 -0.88 -15.27 9.91
CA VAL A 119 -0.82 -14.20 10.91
C VAL A 119 0.62 -13.73 11.12
N LEU A 120 1.60 -14.64 11.23
CA LEU A 120 3.02 -14.27 11.35
C LEU A 120 3.55 -13.53 10.11
N ILE A 121 3.15 -13.94 8.91
CA ILE A 121 3.44 -13.20 7.67
C ILE A 121 2.79 -11.81 7.72
N GLY A 122 1.53 -11.74 8.17
CA GLY A 122 0.79 -10.49 8.34
C GLY A 122 1.45 -9.52 9.31
N LEU A 123 2.00 -10.00 10.44
CA LEU A 123 2.77 -9.17 11.38
C LEU A 123 3.97 -8.51 10.70
N VAL A 124 4.74 -9.27 9.91
CA VAL A 124 5.88 -8.72 9.17
C VAL A 124 5.41 -7.72 8.10
N SER A 125 4.31 -8.01 7.41
CA SER A 125 3.72 -7.08 6.44
C SER A 125 3.26 -5.77 7.09
N ILE A 126 2.60 -5.83 8.26
CA ILE A 126 2.20 -4.63 9.01
C ILE A 126 3.43 -3.86 9.47
N ALA A 127 4.46 -4.52 9.98
CA ALA A 127 5.72 -3.86 10.34
C ALA A 127 6.34 -3.12 9.15
N MET A 128 6.33 -3.72 7.95
CA MET A 128 6.79 -3.05 6.72
C MET A 128 5.91 -1.86 6.32
N ILE A 129 4.59 -1.93 6.53
CA ILE A 129 3.68 -0.80 6.31
C ILE A 129 3.97 0.33 7.30
N ILE A 130 4.25 0.02 8.57
CA ILE A 130 4.65 1.03 9.57
C ILE A 130 5.96 1.70 9.14
N VAL A 131 6.96 0.93 8.71
CA VAL A 131 8.22 1.47 8.16
C VAL A 131 7.96 2.37 6.95
N LEU A 132 7.07 1.95 6.04
CA LEU A 132 6.67 2.77 4.89
C LEU A 132 6.05 4.10 5.33
N SER A 133 5.15 4.09 6.32
CA SER A 133 4.55 5.31 6.85
C SER A 133 5.62 6.23 7.46
N LEU A 134 6.56 5.69 8.23
CA LEU A 134 7.66 6.45 8.83
C LEU A 134 8.58 7.07 7.76
N LEU A 135 8.97 6.30 6.75
CA LEU A 135 9.79 6.81 5.64
C LEU A 135 9.05 7.89 4.84
N THR A 136 7.75 7.74 4.65
CA THR A 136 6.92 8.74 3.98
C THR A 136 6.84 10.03 4.79
N SER A 137 6.63 9.94 6.11
CA SER A 137 6.67 11.12 7.00
C SER A 137 8.04 11.78 7.01
N LEU A 138 9.12 10.99 7.01
CA LEU A 138 10.48 11.50 6.93
C LEU A 138 10.73 12.23 5.60
N LEU A 139 10.27 11.66 4.48
CA LEU A 139 10.36 12.30 3.16
C LEU A 139 9.74 13.70 3.17
N TYR A 140 8.52 13.85 3.69
CA TYR A 140 7.86 15.15 3.77
C TYR A 140 8.64 16.13 4.68
N LYS A 141 9.13 15.67 5.83
CA LYS A 141 9.94 16.51 6.74
C LYS A 141 11.24 16.99 6.09
N LEU A 142 11.89 16.16 5.28
CA LEU A 142 13.13 16.52 4.60
C LEU A 142 12.90 17.45 3.40
N PHE A 143 11.80 17.25 2.67
CA PHE A 143 11.50 18.04 1.47
C PHE A 143 10.75 19.36 1.76
N SER A 144 10.05 19.50 2.89
CA SER A 144 9.32 20.75 3.21
C SER A 144 10.24 21.97 3.22
N PRO A 145 11.39 21.99 3.93
CA PRO A 145 12.24 23.17 3.99
C PRO A 145 12.84 23.53 2.62
N VAL A 146 13.21 22.51 1.84
CA VAL A 146 13.74 22.70 0.48
C VAL A 146 12.65 23.28 -0.42
N SER A 147 11.41 22.80 -0.29
CA SER A 147 10.27 23.29 -1.06
C SER A 147 9.95 24.73 -0.72
N GLU A 148 9.92 25.07 0.57
CA GLU A 148 9.74 26.45 1.06
C GLU A 148 10.86 27.37 0.57
N MET A 149 12.11 26.93 0.63
CA MET A 149 13.25 27.70 0.13
C MET A 149 13.12 28.01 -1.37
N ILE A 150 12.81 26.99 -2.20
CA ILE A 150 12.60 27.18 -3.65
C ILE A 150 11.44 28.15 -3.90
N MET A 151 10.32 27.97 -3.20
CA MET A 151 9.13 28.82 -3.38
C MET A 151 9.41 30.27 -2.98
N ASN A 152 10.12 30.50 -1.87
CA ASN A 152 10.52 31.83 -1.45
C ASN A 152 11.45 32.49 -2.48
N SER A 153 12.42 31.74 -3.02
CA SER A 153 13.31 32.25 -4.07
C SER A 153 12.58 32.58 -5.37
N VAL A 154 11.59 31.78 -5.76
CA VAL A 154 10.77 32.06 -6.94
C VAL A 154 9.91 33.31 -6.71
N GLN A 155 9.25 33.41 -5.55
CA GLN A 155 8.43 34.57 -5.24
C GLN A 155 9.25 35.87 -5.19
N SER A 156 10.47 35.83 -4.63
CA SER A 156 11.35 37.00 -4.59
C SER A 156 11.90 37.38 -5.97
N SER A 157 12.26 36.39 -6.80
CA SER A 157 12.89 36.64 -8.12
C SER A 157 11.91 37.16 -9.17
N TYR A 158 10.62 36.89 -8.99
CA TYR A 158 9.56 37.26 -9.93
C TYR A 158 8.50 38.17 -9.29
N ALA A 159 8.83 38.86 -8.20
CA ALA A 159 7.89 39.67 -7.42
C ALA A 159 7.14 40.71 -8.27
N ASP A 160 7.82 41.34 -9.24
CA ASP A 160 7.25 42.36 -10.12
C ASP A 160 6.67 41.79 -11.44
N SER A 161 6.64 40.47 -11.59
CA SER A 161 6.12 39.82 -12.80
C SER A 161 4.60 39.78 -12.81
N THR A 162 3.99 40.19 -13.92
CA THR A 162 2.56 40.00 -14.21
C THR A 162 2.13 38.52 -14.23
N HIS A 163 3.08 37.59 -14.35
CA HIS A 163 2.86 36.16 -14.40
C HIS A 163 3.26 35.41 -13.13
N LEU A 164 3.58 36.12 -12.03
CA LEU A 164 4.05 35.54 -10.76
C LEU A 164 3.20 34.34 -10.28
N ILE A 165 1.87 34.47 -10.31
CA ILE A 165 0.95 33.40 -9.86
C ILE A 165 1.12 32.15 -10.72
N GLY A 166 1.20 32.30 -12.05
CA GLY A 166 1.38 31.19 -12.98
C GLY A 166 2.72 30.49 -12.78
N ILE A 167 3.78 31.27 -12.56
CA ILE A 167 5.13 30.75 -12.27
C ILE A 167 5.13 29.97 -10.96
N ALA A 168 4.57 30.55 -9.89
CA ALA A 168 4.50 29.92 -8.57
C ALA A 168 3.72 28.59 -8.61
N ILE A 169 2.55 28.55 -9.27
CA ILE A 169 1.77 27.31 -9.41
C ILE A 169 2.55 26.26 -10.21
N THR A 170 3.22 26.67 -11.29
CA THR A 170 4.01 25.76 -12.12
C THR A 170 5.16 25.16 -11.31
N THR A 171 5.91 25.98 -10.57
CA THR A 171 6.99 25.50 -9.69
C THR A 171 6.47 24.58 -8.60
N GLN A 172 5.38 24.94 -7.92
CA GLN A 172 4.76 24.10 -6.89
C GLN A 172 4.34 22.74 -7.46
N SER A 173 3.79 22.72 -8.68
CA SER A 173 3.39 21.49 -9.36
C SER A 173 4.60 20.59 -9.67
N ILE A 174 5.69 21.17 -10.15
CA ILE A 174 6.95 20.44 -10.40
C ILE A 174 7.48 19.83 -9.09
N ILE A 175 7.51 20.59 -8.00
CA ILE A 175 7.95 20.11 -6.68
C ILE A 175 7.08 18.93 -6.23
N ILE A 176 5.75 19.06 -6.31
CA ILE A 176 4.80 18.01 -5.93
C ILE A 176 5.06 16.73 -6.75
N ILE A 177 5.22 16.84 -8.07
CA ILE A 177 5.49 15.69 -8.95
C ILE A 177 6.77 14.98 -8.53
N VAL A 178 7.84 15.72 -8.25
CA VAL A 178 9.12 15.13 -7.80
C VAL A 178 8.95 14.38 -6.47
N VAL A 179 8.28 14.98 -5.49
CA VAL A 179 8.02 14.34 -4.18
C VAL A 179 7.16 13.09 -4.34
N LEU A 180 6.10 13.14 -5.16
CA LEU A 180 5.25 11.99 -5.43
C LEU A 180 6.01 10.85 -6.11
N LEU A 181 6.92 11.17 -7.03
CA LEU A 181 7.74 10.17 -7.71
C LEU A 181 8.66 9.44 -6.71
N ILE A 182 9.33 10.17 -5.82
CA ILE A 182 10.18 9.57 -4.79
C ILE A 182 9.34 8.72 -3.82
N LYS A 183 8.19 9.24 -3.38
CA LYS A 183 7.25 8.51 -2.53
C LYS A 183 6.79 7.20 -3.19
N ALA A 184 6.53 7.22 -4.49
CA ALA A 184 6.13 6.03 -5.25
C ALA A 184 7.26 4.98 -5.25
N ILE A 185 8.52 5.38 -5.47
CA ILE A 185 9.68 4.46 -5.40
C ILE A 185 9.72 3.76 -4.04
N ILE A 186 9.68 4.54 -2.95
CA ILE A 186 9.74 4.02 -1.58
C ILE A 186 8.58 3.08 -1.29
N THR A 187 7.36 3.46 -1.71
CA THR A 187 6.15 2.67 -1.55
C THR A 187 6.28 1.30 -2.20
N TRP A 188 6.66 1.24 -3.47
CA TRP A 188 6.76 -0.01 -4.19
C TRP A 188 7.91 -0.89 -3.71
N LEU A 189 9.03 -0.29 -3.29
CA LEU A 189 10.15 -1.02 -2.71
C LEU A 189 9.75 -1.79 -1.44
N LEU A 190 8.79 -1.29 -0.66
CA LEU A 190 8.28 -1.96 0.54
C LEU A 190 7.05 -2.84 0.30
N LEU A 191 6.19 -2.51 -0.67
CA LEU A 191 5.00 -3.34 -0.99
C LEU A 191 5.35 -4.61 -1.77
N ILE A 192 6.37 -4.61 -2.63
CA ILE A 192 6.73 -5.79 -3.43
C ILE A 192 7.08 -7.01 -2.55
N PRO A 193 7.94 -6.89 -1.51
CA PRO A 193 8.21 -8.01 -0.60
C PRO A 193 6.96 -8.56 0.05
N ILE A 194 6.02 -7.70 0.47
CA ILE A 194 4.75 -8.09 1.09
C ILE A 194 3.97 -9.01 0.15
N PHE A 195 3.78 -8.59 -1.11
CA PHE A 195 3.11 -9.42 -2.11
C PHE A 195 3.84 -10.74 -2.35
N ASN A 196 5.18 -10.71 -2.40
CA ASN A 196 5.96 -11.92 -2.61
C ASN A 196 5.90 -12.89 -1.41
N PHE A 197 5.80 -12.41 -0.16
CA PHE A 197 5.61 -13.27 1.01
C PHE A 197 4.28 -14.04 0.89
N MET A 198 3.21 -13.32 0.57
CA MET A 198 1.86 -13.89 0.43
C MET A 198 1.80 -14.87 -0.74
N THR A 199 2.46 -14.55 -1.86
CA THR A 199 2.54 -15.41 -3.04
C THR A 199 3.32 -16.69 -2.73
N SER A 200 4.51 -16.57 -2.11
CA SER A 200 5.30 -17.74 -1.72
C SER A 200 4.55 -18.64 -0.72
N PHE A 201 3.77 -18.06 0.19
CA PHE A 201 2.94 -18.82 1.13
C PHE A 201 1.86 -19.63 0.42
N VAL A 202 1.19 -19.04 -0.56
CA VAL A 202 0.17 -19.70 -1.38
C VAL A 202 0.79 -20.76 -2.31
N GLU A 203 2.04 -20.57 -2.73
CA GLU A 203 2.77 -21.57 -3.51
C GLU A 203 3.04 -22.85 -2.72
N SER A 204 3.45 -22.73 -1.45
CA SER A 204 3.78 -23.85 -0.59
C SER A 204 3.39 -23.59 0.88
N THR A 205 2.16 -23.92 1.26
CA THR A 205 1.67 -23.71 2.64
C THR A 205 2.39 -24.58 3.70
N ASN A 206 3.10 -25.62 3.26
CA ASN A 206 3.83 -26.53 4.13
C ASN A 206 5.14 -25.93 4.66
N ASP A 207 5.73 -24.98 3.94
CA ASP A 207 7.01 -24.39 4.32
C ASP A 207 6.92 -23.57 5.62
N LYS A 208 8.09 -23.28 6.19
CA LYS A 208 8.23 -22.44 7.37
C LYS A 208 8.07 -20.97 6.98
N VAL A 209 7.50 -20.15 7.89
CA VAL A 209 7.32 -18.70 7.69
C VAL A 209 8.61 -18.01 7.24
N LYS A 210 9.75 -18.35 7.86
CA LYS A 210 11.07 -17.78 7.50
C LYS A 210 11.45 -18.02 6.03
N THR A 211 11.03 -19.15 5.44
CA THR A 211 11.27 -19.45 4.03
C THR A 211 10.51 -18.47 3.13
N HIS A 212 9.23 -18.22 3.44
CA HIS A 212 8.42 -17.25 2.68
C HIS A 212 8.96 -15.83 2.78
N LEU A 213 9.38 -15.41 3.98
CA LEU A 213 10.01 -14.10 4.17
C LEU A 213 11.32 -13.98 3.38
N ALA A 214 12.18 -15.00 3.43
CA ALA A 214 13.41 -15.01 2.65
C ALA A 214 13.13 -14.97 1.15
N ASN A 215 12.15 -15.73 0.66
CA ASN A 215 11.77 -15.76 -0.74
C ASN A 215 11.24 -14.40 -1.21
N GLY A 216 10.48 -13.68 -0.38
CA GLY A 216 9.95 -12.38 -0.78
C GLY A 216 11.03 -11.31 -1.00
N PHE A 217 12.09 -11.32 -0.21
CA PHE A 217 13.25 -10.46 -0.42
C PHE A 217 14.15 -10.96 -1.57
N LYS A 218 14.36 -12.28 -1.70
CA LYS A 218 15.15 -12.85 -2.81
C LYS A 218 14.54 -12.54 -4.18
N ALA A 219 13.22 -12.56 -4.29
CA ALA A 219 12.51 -12.23 -5.52
C ALA A 219 12.78 -10.78 -6.00
N MET A 220 13.09 -9.84 -5.11
CA MET A 220 13.53 -8.49 -5.49
C MET A 220 14.95 -8.47 -6.09
N LYS A 221 15.86 -9.31 -5.58
CA LYS A 221 17.23 -9.40 -6.10
C LYS A 221 17.32 -10.02 -7.48
N ASN A 222 16.34 -10.82 -7.88
CA ASN A 222 16.43 -11.66 -9.09
C ASN A 222 16.22 -10.93 -10.42
N GLY A 223 16.32 -9.59 -10.44
CA GLY A 223 16.64 -8.80 -11.63
C GLY A 223 15.66 -8.88 -12.82
N GLN A 224 14.48 -9.48 -12.68
CA GLN A 224 13.54 -9.54 -13.80
C GLN A 224 13.15 -8.11 -14.21
N LYS A 225 13.53 -7.72 -15.43
CA LYS A 225 13.29 -6.41 -16.12
C LYS A 225 11.84 -5.90 -16.11
N THR A 226 10.91 -6.64 -15.49
CA THR A 226 9.54 -6.20 -15.29
C THR A 226 9.40 -5.15 -14.19
N PHE A 227 10.40 -5.00 -13.31
CA PHE A 227 10.42 -3.99 -12.24
C PHE A 227 10.27 -2.57 -12.80
N PHE A 228 11.12 -2.14 -13.73
CA PHE A 228 11.08 -0.77 -14.26
C PHE A 228 9.81 -0.46 -15.07
N LYS A 229 9.34 -1.42 -15.89
CA LYS A 229 8.11 -1.24 -16.70
C LYS A 229 6.83 -1.21 -15.86
N PHE A 230 6.76 -2.04 -14.81
CA PHE A 230 5.64 -2.04 -13.85
C PHE A 230 5.68 -0.77 -13.00
N PHE A 231 6.87 -0.37 -12.56
CA PHE A 231 7.11 0.86 -11.84
C PHE A 231 6.67 2.11 -12.63
N ILE A 232 7.02 2.21 -13.92
CA ILE A 232 6.52 3.27 -14.81
C ILE A 232 4.99 3.21 -14.94
N GLY A 233 4.42 2.03 -15.14
CA GLY A 233 2.97 1.87 -15.28
C GLY A 233 2.18 2.31 -14.04
N ILE A 234 2.75 2.15 -12.86
CA ILE A 234 2.13 2.62 -11.62
C ILE A 234 2.42 4.11 -11.36
N LEU A 235 3.60 4.60 -11.74
CA LEU A 235 3.90 6.04 -11.72
C LEU A 235 2.89 6.85 -12.53
N LEU A 236 2.34 6.27 -13.60
CA LEU A 236 1.29 6.88 -14.42
C LEU A 236 -0.12 6.81 -13.80
N LEU A 237 -0.32 5.99 -12.75
CA LEU A 237 -1.61 5.80 -12.08
C LEU A 237 -1.74 6.57 -10.76
N ASN A 238 -0.64 7.11 -10.24
CA ASN A 238 -0.51 7.75 -8.93
C ASN A 238 -0.40 9.27 -9.08
#